data_AF-V5GRL8-F1
#
_entry.id   AF-V5GRL8-F1
#
_cell.length_a   1.000
_cell.length_b   1.000
_cell.length_c   1.000
_cell.angle_alpha   90.00
_cell.angle_beta   90.00
_cell.angle_gamma   90.00
#
_symmetry.space_group_name_H-M   'P 1'
#
loop_
_entity.id
_entity.type
_entity.pdbx_description
1 polymer ?
#
loop_
_entity_poly.entity_id
_entity_poly.type
_entity_poly.pdbx_seq_one_letter_code
_entity_poly.pdbx_strand_id
1 'polypeptide(L)'
;PEIVKASVRGTIDLPSASKLAELEALSGTWDGETRIVSKHAHNLVQLNNGKKIPPTGWKCEKCDKTDNLWLNLTDGTILCGRKFYDGTGGNNHAIEHYSTTSYPLAVKLGTITKEGKGDVFSYSEDDMVEDPNLIQHLAHWGINIANMEKTEKSMVELELELNQKTNEWAALQESTGSL
;
A
#
# COMPACT_ATOMS: atom_id res chain seq x y z
N PRO A 1 24.76 -13.94 24.97
CA PRO A 1 23.37 -13.81 25.47
C PRO A 1 22.43 -13.37 24.34
N GLU A 2 21.78 -14.33 23.70
CA GLU A 2 20.82 -14.09 22.60
C GLU A 2 19.65 -13.19 23.04
N ILE A 3 19.23 -13.30 24.30
CA ILE A 3 18.18 -12.46 24.91
C ILE A 3 18.55 -10.97 24.87
N VAL A 4 19.81 -10.63 25.17
CA VAL A 4 20.28 -9.24 25.16
C VAL A 4 20.34 -8.70 23.73
N LYS A 5 20.79 -9.50 22.77
CA LYS A 5 20.78 -9.11 21.35
C LYS A 5 19.37 -8.92 20.81
N ALA A 6 18.42 -9.78 21.21
CA ALA A 6 17.02 -9.67 20.84
C ALA A 6 16.37 -8.41 21.43
N SER A 7 16.62 -8.10 22.70
CA SER A 7 16.14 -6.86 23.33
C SER A 7 16.70 -5.62 22.66
N VAL A 8 17.99 -5.59 22.33
CA VAL A 8 18.61 -4.46 21.64
C VAL A 8 18.03 -4.29 20.23
N ARG A 9 17.83 -5.37 19.48
CA ARG A 9 17.17 -5.32 18.16
C ARG A 9 15.74 -4.79 18.27
N GLY A 10 14.95 -5.29 19.22
CA GLY A 10 13.59 -4.82 19.44
C GLY A 10 13.50 -3.33 19.73
N THR A 11 14.46 -2.77 20.48
CA THR A 11 14.52 -1.32 20.74
C THR A 11 14.94 -0.51 19.52
N ILE A 12 15.80 -1.07 18.64
CA ILE A 12 16.25 -0.41 17.41
C ILE A 12 15.15 -0.42 16.33
N ASP A 13 14.38 -1.50 16.23
CA ASP A 13 13.34 -1.68 15.21
C ASP A 13 12.02 -0.96 15.55
N LEU A 14 11.84 -0.51 16.80
CA LEU A 14 10.66 0.26 17.17
C LEU A 14 10.71 1.68 16.59
N PRO A 15 9.69 2.13 15.85
CA PRO A 15 9.62 3.50 15.37
C PRO A 15 9.59 4.46 16.56
N SER A 16 10.41 5.52 16.49
CA SER A 16 10.43 6.56 17.52
C SER A 16 9.07 7.29 17.59
N ALA A 17 8.77 7.89 18.75
CA ALA A 17 7.55 8.68 18.92
C ALA A 17 7.45 9.82 17.89
N SER A 18 8.58 10.43 17.49
CA SER A 18 8.63 11.43 16.42
C SER A 18 8.24 10.85 15.06
N LYS A 19 8.73 9.66 14.73
CA LYS A 19 8.40 8.96 13.49
C LYS A 19 6.93 8.54 13.45
N LEU A 20 6.36 8.11 14.58
CA LEU A 20 4.93 7.81 14.69
C LEU A 20 4.07 9.05 14.48
N ALA A 21 4.41 10.18 15.11
CA ALA A 21 3.67 11.43 14.94
C ALA A 21 3.76 11.97 13.49
N GLU A 22 4.93 11.85 12.85
CA GLU A 22 5.12 12.19 11.44
C GLU A 22 4.28 11.28 10.52
N LEU A 23 4.26 9.97 10.79
CA LEU A 23 3.43 9.01 10.07
C LEU A 23 1.93 9.27 10.23
N GLU A 24 1.48 9.64 11.43
CA GLU A 24 0.09 10.03 11.68
C GLU A 24 -0.26 11.34 10.98
N ALA A 25 0.63 12.34 11.02
CA ALA A 25 0.44 13.62 10.34
C ALA A 25 0.35 13.46 8.81
N LEU A 26 1.05 12.47 8.26
CA LEU A 26 1.04 12.14 6.83
C LEU A 26 0.02 11.05 6.47
N SER A 27 -0.69 10.51 7.47
CA SER A 27 -1.72 9.50 7.26
C SER A 27 -2.92 10.12 6.58
N GLY A 28 -3.09 9.81 5.29
CA GLY A 28 -4.12 10.42 4.45
C GLY A 28 -3.62 11.58 3.59
N THR A 29 -2.32 11.87 3.58
CA THR A 29 -1.69 12.72 2.57
C THR A 29 -0.86 11.90 1.60
N TRP A 30 -0.92 12.20 0.30
CA TRP A 30 0.02 11.71 -0.70
C TRP A 30 0.67 12.95 -1.33
N ASP A 31 2.00 12.97 -1.47
CA ASP A 31 2.83 14.15 -1.80
C ASP A 31 2.89 15.32 -0.77
N GLY A 32 2.03 15.29 0.25
CA GLY A 32 1.81 16.40 1.17
C GLY A 32 0.41 17.00 1.06
N GLU A 33 -0.36 16.62 0.03
CA GLU A 33 -1.76 16.97 -0.12
C GLU A 33 -2.71 15.87 0.40
N THR A 34 -3.86 16.28 0.96
CA THR A 34 -4.88 15.34 1.48
C THR A 34 -5.47 14.53 0.33
N ARG A 35 -5.56 13.20 0.50
CA ARG A 35 -6.18 12.30 -0.49
C ARG A 35 -7.58 12.79 -0.83
N ILE A 36 -7.86 12.89 -2.12
CA ILE A 36 -9.16 13.30 -2.62
C ILE A 36 -10.05 12.06 -2.77
N VAL A 37 -11.33 12.19 -2.43
CA VAL A 37 -12.32 11.14 -2.66
C VAL A 37 -12.41 10.84 -4.16
N SER A 38 -12.23 9.58 -4.54
CA SER A 38 -12.29 9.20 -5.95
C SER A 38 -13.67 9.48 -6.55
N LYS A 39 -13.68 9.97 -7.79
CA LYS A 39 -14.91 10.09 -8.60
C LYS A 39 -15.65 8.76 -8.78
N HIS A 40 -14.98 7.63 -8.57
CA HIS A 40 -15.53 6.28 -8.72
C HIS A 40 -16.07 5.69 -7.42
N ALA A 41 -15.71 6.22 -6.24
CA ALA A 41 -16.00 5.58 -4.95
C ALA A 41 -17.50 5.36 -4.69
N HIS A 42 -18.36 6.30 -5.09
CA HIS A 42 -19.80 6.21 -4.83
C HIS A 42 -20.57 5.33 -5.83
N ASN A 43 -20.04 5.17 -7.05
CA ASN A 43 -20.72 4.49 -8.16
C ASN A 43 -19.94 3.29 -8.67
N LEU A 44 -19.03 2.75 -7.86
CA LEU A 44 -18.21 1.61 -8.24
C LEU A 44 -19.11 0.37 -8.39
N VAL A 45 -19.14 -0.17 -9.60
CA VAL A 45 -19.85 -1.43 -9.86
C VAL A 45 -18.93 -2.58 -9.44
N GLN A 46 -19.42 -3.47 -8.58
CA GLN A 46 -18.72 -4.70 -8.22
C GLN A 46 -19.40 -5.90 -8.88
N LEU A 47 -18.63 -6.71 -9.60
CA LEU A 47 -19.11 -7.87 -10.32
C LEU A 47 -19.46 -9.00 -9.35
N ASN A 48 -20.59 -9.67 -9.62
CA ASN A 48 -21.01 -10.87 -8.91
C ASN A 48 -20.49 -12.13 -9.63
N ASN A 49 -19.20 -12.42 -9.46
CA ASN A 49 -18.53 -13.58 -10.08
C ASN A 49 -18.30 -14.76 -9.11
N GLY A 50 -18.83 -14.68 -7.89
CA GLY A 50 -18.70 -15.73 -6.86
C GLY A 50 -17.34 -15.81 -6.17
N LYS A 51 -16.40 -14.91 -6.50
CA LYS A 51 -15.07 -14.90 -5.89
C LYS A 51 -15.11 -14.40 -4.45
N LYS A 52 -14.30 -15.03 -3.59
CA LYS A 52 -14.06 -14.60 -2.21
C LYS A 52 -12.56 -14.55 -1.96
N ILE A 53 -12.13 -13.51 -1.28
CA ILE A 53 -10.72 -13.25 -1.04
C ILE A 53 -10.37 -13.78 0.35
N PRO A 54 -9.36 -14.68 0.46
CA PRO A 54 -8.92 -15.17 1.77
C PRO A 54 -8.32 -14.03 2.60
N PRO A 55 -8.27 -14.16 3.94
CA PRO A 55 -7.70 -13.11 4.81
C PRO A 55 -6.17 -12.99 4.71
N THR A 56 -5.48 -14.01 4.20
CA THR A 56 -4.01 -14.05 4.05
C THR A 56 -3.62 -14.97 2.89
N GLY A 57 -2.32 -15.03 2.59
CA GLY A 57 -1.77 -15.98 1.60
C GLY A 57 -2.03 -15.57 0.14
N TRP A 58 -2.20 -14.27 -0.10
CA TRP A 58 -2.44 -13.75 -1.44
C TRP A 58 -1.24 -13.96 -2.36
N LYS A 59 -1.53 -14.15 -3.63
CA LYS A 59 -0.55 -14.28 -4.71
C LYS A 59 -1.08 -13.55 -5.93
N CYS A 60 -0.19 -12.93 -6.70
CA CYS A 60 -0.52 -12.39 -8.00
C CYS A 60 -1.08 -13.50 -8.91
N GLU A 61 -2.18 -13.23 -9.60
CA GLU A 61 -2.81 -14.22 -10.49
C GLU A 61 -2.05 -14.44 -11.81
N LYS A 62 -1.05 -13.60 -12.11
CA LYS A 62 -0.23 -13.67 -13.33
C LYS A 62 1.25 -14.01 -13.10
N CYS A 63 1.74 -14.04 -11.86
CA CYS A 63 3.13 -14.42 -11.55
C CYS A 63 3.31 -14.91 -10.11
N ASP A 64 4.56 -15.15 -9.70
CA ASP A 64 4.87 -15.74 -8.40
C ASP A 64 4.98 -14.75 -7.22
N LYS A 65 4.67 -13.47 -7.44
CA LYS A 65 4.75 -12.47 -6.36
C LYS A 65 3.66 -12.66 -5.31
N THR A 66 4.07 -12.50 -4.06
CA THR A 66 3.23 -12.57 -2.85
C THR A 66 3.25 -11.26 -2.06
N ASP A 67 3.97 -10.25 -2.56
CA ASP A 67 4.20 -8.93 -2.02
C ASP A 67 3.72 -7.84 -3.00
N ASN A 68 3.43 -6.63 -2.49
CA ASN A 68 2.97 -5.50 -3.30
C ASN A 68 1.78 -5.88 -4.21
N LEU A 69 0.77 -6.49 -3.60
CA LEU A 69 -0.41 -6.99 -4.27
C LEU A 69 -1.56 -5.98 -4.17
N TRP A 70 -2.29 -5.84 -5.27
CA TRP A 70 -3.41 -4.92 -5.41
C TRP A 70 -4.66 -5.70 -5.77
N LEU A 71 -5.70 -5.56 -4.97
CA LEU A 71 -7.02 -6.12 -5.21
C LEU A 71 -7.85 -5.11 -5.99
N ASN A 72 -8.23 -5.44 -7.22
CA ASN A 72 -9.16 -4.63 -7.98
C ASN A 72 -10.57 -4.72 -7.36
N LEU A 73 -11.16 -3.58 -7.01
CA LEU A 73 -12.42 -3.55 -6.28
C LEU A 73 -13.63 -3.89 -7.16
N THR A 74 -13.50 -3.84 -8.49
CA THR A 74 -14.58 -4.15 -9.44
C THR A 74 -14.77 -5.65 -9.65
N ASP A 75 -13.69 -6.41 -9.82
CA ASP A 75 -13.78 -7.84 -10.19
C ASP A 75 -13.08 -8.81 -9.22
N GLY A 76 -12.38 -8.28 -8.22
CA GLY A 76 -11.73 -9.05 -7.18
C GLY A 76 -10.42 -9.70 -7.64
N THR A 77 -9.84 -9.27 -8.76
CA THR A 77 -8.54 -9.78 -9.25
C THR A 77 -7.40 -9.25 -8.38
N ILE A 78 -6.49 -10.14 -7.98
CA ILE A 78 -5.28 -9.81 -7.20
C ILE A 78 -4.06 -9.83 -8.11
N LEU A 79 -3.40 -8.67 -8.26
CA LEU A 79 -2.28 -8.51 -9.18
C LEU A 79 -1.15 -7.69 -8.55
N CYS A 80 0.09 -7.98 -8.92
CA CYS A 80 1.23 -7.22 -8.41
C CYS A 80 1.30 -5.81 -9.00
N GLY A 81 1.85 -4.88 -8.21
CA GLY A 81 1.99 -3.46 -8.56
C GLY A 81 3.00 -3.16 -9.66
N ARG A 82 3.36 -1.88 -9.77
CA ARG A 82 4.27 -1.36 -10.82
C ARG A 82 5.70 -1.87 -10.62
N LYS A 83 6.40 -2.06 -11.73
CA LYS A 83 7.83 -2.37 -11.78
C LYS A 83 8.64 -1.07 -11.69
N PHE A 84 9.64 -1.03 -10.83
CA PHE A 84 10.58 0.10 -10.72
C PHE A 84 11.78 -0.06 -11.66
N TYR A 85 12.45 1.04 -11.97
CA TYR A 85 13.61 1.09 -12.89
C TYR A 85 14.82 0.30 -12.39
N ASP A 86 14.96 0.15 -11.07
CA ASP A 86 16.01 -0.64 -10.41
C ASP A 86 15.74 -2.16 -10.45
N GLY A 87 14.61 -2.57 -11.06
CA GLY A 87 14.18 -3.97 -11.16
C GLY A 87 13.37 -4.46 -9.96
N THR A 88 13.15 -3.64 -8.93
CA THR A 88 12.33 -3.97 -7.76
C THR A 88 10.85 -3.63 -7.98
N GLY A 89 10.01 -3.87 -6.97
CA GLY A 89 8.56 -3.66 -7.04
C GLY A 89 7.80 -4.86 -7.58
N GLY A 90 6.81 -4.60 -8.43
CA GLY A 90 5.98 -5.62 -9.09
C GLY A 90 6.33 -5.83 -10.57
N ASN A 91 5.42 -6.45 -11.32
CA ASN A 91 5.56 -6.77 -12.75
C ASN A 91 4.51 -6.07 -13.63
N ASN A 92 3.91 -4.96 -13.17
CA ASN A 92 2.90 -4.17 -13.88
C ASN A 92 1.55 -4.86 -14.14
N HIS A 93 1.32 -6.08 -13.64
CA HIS A 93 0.09 -6.80 -13.94
C HIS A 93 -1.20 -6.06 -13.56
N ALA A 94 -1.20 -5.31 -12.46
CA ALA A 94 -2.39 -4.56 -12.04
C ALA A 94 -2.73 -3.40 -12.99
N ILE A 95 -1.73 -2.66 -13.49
CA ILE A 95 -1.94 -1.58 -14.47
C ILE A 95 -2.29 -2.14 -15.85
N GLU A 96 -1.69 -3.27 -16.26
CA GLU A 96 -2.07 -3.96 -17.50
C GLU A 96 -3.52 -4.44 -17.47
N HIS A 97 -3.97 -4.94 -16.31
CA HIS A 97 -5.36 -5.35 -16.12
C HIS A 97 -6.32 -4.17 -16.26
N TYR A 98 -6.00 -3.02 -15.65
CA TYR A 98 -6.76 -1.80 -15.87
C TYR A 98 -6.80 -1.42 -17.37
N SER A 99 -5.68 -1.45 -18.09
CA SER A 99 -5.66 -1.15 -19.52
C SER A 99 -6.59 -2.03 -20.37
N THR A 100 -6.84 -3.26 -19.92
CA THR A 100 -7.76 -4.19 -20.61
C THR A 100 -9.23 -4.09 -20.16
N THR A 101 -9.48 -3.74 -18.90
CA THR A 101 -10.83 -3.80 -18.29
C THR A 101 -11.45 -2.45 -18.00
N SER A 102 -10.63 -1.41 -17.89
CA SER A 102 -10.98 -0.07 -17.40
C SER A 102 -11.56 -0.05 -15.98
N TYR A 103 -11.25 -1.06 -15.14
CA TYR A 103 -11.70 -1.12 -13.75
C TYR A 103 -10.84 -0.22 -12.85
N PRO A 104 -11.39 0.90 -12.34
CA PRO A 104 -10.57 2.05 -11.98
C PRO A 104 -9.89 1.94 -10.62
N LEU A 105 -10.50 1.26 -9.65
CA LEU A 105 -10.04 1.27 -8.25
C LEU A 105 -9.40 -0.05 -7.85
N ALA A 106 -8.25 0.04 -7.20
CA ALA A 106 -7.60 -1.09 -6.54
C ALA A 106 -7.08 -0.70 -5.16
N VAL A 107 -7.19 -1.62 -4.20
CA VAL A 107 -6.66 -1.45 -2.84
C VAL A 107 -5.41 -2.31 -2.65
N LYS A 108 -4.36 -1.73 -2.05
CA LYS A 108 -3.13 -2.46 -1.72
C LYS A 108 -3.39 -3.41 -0.56
N LEU A 109 -3.27 -4.70 -0.81
CA LEU A 109 -3.34 -5.73 0.22
C LEU A 109 -2.23 -5.49 1.27
N GLY A 110 -2.50 -5.91 2.50
CA GLY A 110 -1.60 -5.66 3.64
C GLY A 110 -1.61 -4.25 4.22
N THR A 111 -2.21 -3.25 3.55
CA THR A 111 -2.38 -1.90 4.11
C THR A 111 -3.73 -1.68 4.79
N ILE A 112 -4.66 -2.64 4.63
CA ILE A 112 -6.02 -2.56 5.17
C ILE A 112 -5.98 -2.68 6.70
N THR A 113 -6.57 -1.72 7.40
CA THR A 113 -6.63 -1.66 8.85
C THR A 113 -8.02 -1.99 9.40
N LYS A 114 -8.13 -2.20 10.72
CA LYS A 114 -9.39 -2.53 11.41
C LYS A 114 -10.39 -1.38 11.36
N GLU A 115 -9.89 -0.15 11.21
CA GLU A 115 -10.68 1.07 11.06
C GLU A 115 -11.27 1.23 9.66
N GLY A 116 -11.02 0.27 8.75
CA GLY A 116 -11.53 0.31 7.38
C GLY A 116 -10.75 1.26 6.48
N LYS A 117 -9.53 1.66 6.89
CA LYS A 117 -8.60 2.43 6.05
C LYS A 117 -7.74 1.48 5.23
N GLY A 118 -7.29 1.94 4.07
CA GLY A 118 -6.36 1.22 3.22
C GLY A 118 -5.82 2.14 2.12
N ASP A 119 -4.73 1.72 1.50
CA ASP A 119 -4.18 2.43 0.35
C ASP A 119 -4.96 2.08 -0.91
N VAL A 120 -5.82 2.99 -1.35
CA VAL A 120 -6.60 2.85 -2.58
C VAL A 120 -5.96 3.70 -3.67
N PHE A 121 -5.75 3.10 -4.84
CA PHE A 121 -5.24 3.77 -6.02
C PHE A 121 -6.30 3.78 -7.11
N SER A 122 -6.46 4.93 -7.77
CA SER A 122 -7.31 5.08 -8.95
C SER A 122 -6.46 5.16 -10.19
N TYR A 123 -6.53 4.14 -11.06
CA TYR A 123 -5.81 4.15 -12.34
C TYR A 123 -6.34 5.20 -13.32
N SER A 124 -7.59 5.62 -13.15
CA SER A 124 -8.22 6.63 -14.00
C SER A 124 -7.88 8.08 -13.60
N GLU A 125 -7.48 8.27 -12.35
CA GLU A 125 -7.05 9.55 -11.78
C GLU A 125 -5.51 9.60 -11.65
N ASP A 126 -4.85 8.45 -11.84
CA ASP A 126 -3.41 8.20 -11.66
C ASP A 126 -2.90 8.65 -10.28
N ASP A 127 -3.73 8.43 -9.24
CA ASP A 127 -3.50 8.99 -7.92
C ASP A 127 -3.97 8.04 -6.78
N MET A 128 -3.38 8.23 -5.60
CA MET A 128 -3.86 7.69 -4.34
C MET A 128 -5.13 8.44 -3.91
N VAL A 129 -6.22 7.71 -3.77
CA VAL A 129 -7.54 8.28 -3.52
C VAL A 129 -8.12 7.81 -2.19
N GLU A 130 -9.10 8.56 -1.70
CA GLU A 130 -9.97 8.09 -0.63
C GLU A 130 -11.19 7.36 -1.23
N ASP A 131 -11.55 6.24 -0.60
CA ASP A 131 -12.79 5.52 -0.86
C ASP A 131 -13.62 5.47 0.43
N PRO A 132 -14.59 6.37 0.62
CA PRO A 132 -15.46 6.39 1.80
C PRO A 132 -16.26 5.10 1.97
N ASN A 133 -16.43 4.31 0.91
CA ASN A 133 -17.17 3.07 0.88
C ASN A 133 -16.28 1.82 0.94
N LEU A 134 -14.98 1.98 1.26
CA LEU A 134 -14.02 0.89 1.21
C LEU A 134 -14.47 -0.34 2.03
N ILE A 135 -15.06 -0.14 3.20
CA ILE A 135 -15.59 -1.21 4.05
C ILE A 135 -16.65 -2.04 3.29
N GLN A 136 -17.58 -1.35 2.62
CA GLN A 136 -18.62 -2.00 1.83
C GLN A 136 -18.02 -2.73 0.62
N HIS A 137 -17.07 -2.10 -0.07
CA HIS A 137 -16.40 -2.71 -1.22
C HIS A 137 -15.59 -3.96 -0.85
N LEU A 138 -14.92 -3.95 0.30
CA LEU A 138 -14.20 -5.11 0.84
C LEU A 138 -15.15 -6.23 1.29
N ALA A 139 -16.28 -5.87 1.91
CA ALA A 139 -17.29 -6.83 2.36
C ALA A 139 -17.89 -7.65 1.19
N HIS A 140 -18.06 -7.04 0.01
CA HIS A 140 -18.48 -7.74 -1.21
C HIS A 140 -17.59 -8.96 -1.52
N TRP A 141 -16.28 -8.77 -1.37
CA TRP A 141 -15.25 -9.80 -1.58
C TRP A 141 -15.09 -10.77 -0.40
N GLY A 142 -15.88 -10.61 0.67
CA GLY A 142 -15.83 -11.44 1.87
C GLY A 142 -14.71 -11.07 2.84
N ILE A 143 -14.08 -9.90 2.67
CA ILE A 143 -13.03 -9.42 3.58
C ILE A 143 -13.71 -8.75 4.76
N ASN A 144 -13.56 -9.36 5.95
CA ASN A 144 -14.01 -8.76 7.20
C ASN A 144 -12.89 -7.93 7.83
N ILE A 145 -13.02 -6.60 7.77
CA ILE A 145 -12.03 -5.65 8.29
C ILE A 145 -11.71 -5.86 9.78
N ALA A 146 -12.64 -6.39 10.58
CA ALA A 146 -12.40 -6.63 12.01
C ALA A 146 -11.28 -7.64 12.25
N ASN A 147 -11.04 -8.53 11.28
CA ASN A 147 -10.01 -9.56 11.32
C ASN A 147 -8.74 -9.15 10.56
N MET A 148 -8.69 -7.95 10.00
CA MET A 148 -7.52 -7.47 9.27
C MET A 148 -6.51 -6.85 10.22
N GLU A 149 -5.24 -7.08 9.93
CA GLU A 149 -4.14 -6.39 10.60
C GLU A 149 -3.21 -5.88 9.50
N LYS A 150 -2.65 -4.68 9.70
CA LYS A 150 -1.73 -4.09 8.73
C LYS A 150 -0.44 -4.91 8.71
N THR A 151 -0.13 -5.52 7.57
CA THR A 151 1.03 -6.41 7.38
C THR A 151 2.05 -5.86 6.39
N GLU A 152 1.70 -4.83 5.63
CA GLU A 152 2.59 -4.17 4.68
C GLU A 152 2.69 -2.67 4.94
N LYS A 153 3.83 -2.09 4.55
CA LYS A 153 4.03 -0.65 4.59
C LYS A 153 3.07 0.04 3.62
N SER A 154 2.46 1.12 4.10
CA SER A 154 1.69 2.03 3.26
C SER A 154 2.60 2.71 2.24
N MET A 155 2.01 3.27 1.20
CA MET A 155 2.75 4.04 0.19
C MET A 155 3.48 5.24 0.82
N VAL A 156 2.84 5.91 1.78
CA VAL A 156 3.43 7.03 2.53
C VAL A 156 4.63 6.59 3.37
N GLU A 157 4.56 5.42 4.01
CA GLU A 157 5.68 4.86 4.78
C GLU A 157 6.90 4.57 3.89
N LEU A 158 6.65 4.02 2.70
CA LEU A 158 7.71 3.73 1.73
C LEU A 158 8.38 5.01 1.21
N GLU A 159 7.60 6.07 0.99
CA GLU A 159 8.11 7.37 0.54
C GLU A 159 8.95 8.06 1.62
N LEU A 160 8.49 8.07 2.88
CA LEU A 160 9.26 8.61 3.99
C LEU A 160 10.61 7.91 4.15
N GLU A 161 10.65 6.58 4.00
CA GLU A 161 11.90 5.84 4.05
C GLU A 161 12.83 6.17 2.87
N LEU A 162 12.28 6.39 1.68
CA LEU A 162 13.06 6.80 0.52
C LEU A 162 13.63 8.21 0.72
N ASN A 163 12.85 9.15 1.23
CA ASN A 163 13.27 10.53 1.51
C ASN A 163 14.32 10.59 2.64
N GLN A 164 14.15 9.80 3.72
CA GLN A 164 15.14 9.71 4.80
C GLN A 164 16.47 9.17 4.28
N LYS A 165 16.46 8.05 3.55
CA LYS A 165 17.67 7.55 2.88
C LYS A 165 18.26 8.56 1.91
N THR A 166 17.40 9.37 1.29
CA THR A 166 17.83 10.39 0.35
C THR A 166 18.63 11.49 1.04
N ASN A 167 18.10 11.98 2.16
CA ASN A 167 18.77 12.99 2.98
C ASN A 167 20.05 12.44 3.63
N GLU A 168 20.06 11.17 4.04
CA GLU A 168 21.26 10.52 4.61
C GLU A 168 22.40 10.42 3.59
N TRP A 169 22.14 10.06 2.32
CA TRP A 169 23.20 10.04 1.30
C TRP A 169 23.71 11.44 0.98
N ALA A 170 22.83 12.45 0.93
CA ALA A 170 23.21 13.82 0.67
C ALA A 170 24.13 14.35 1.78
N ALA A 171 23.76 14.13 3.03
CA ALA A 171 24.57 14.53 4.19
C ALA A 171 25.94 13.84 4.23
N LEU A 172 26.02 12.56 3.83
CA LEU A 172 27.30 11.84 3.73
C LEU A 172 28.18 12.40 2.61
N GLN A 173 27.59 12.75 1.46
CA GLN A 173 28.33 13.30 0.33
C GLN A 173 28.88 14.71 0.62
N GLU A 174 28.14 15.53 1.37
CA GLU A 174 28.61 16.84 1.86
C GLU A 174 29.77 16.70 2.86
N SER A 175 29.78 15.65 3.70
CA SER A 175 30.88 15.38 4.64
C SER A 175 32.19 14.92 3.98
N THR A 176 32.11 14.34 2.76
CA THR A 176 33.28 13.93 1.97
C THR A 176 33.86 15.04 1.07
N GLY A 177 33.26 16.23 1.09
CA GLY A 177 33.63 17.38 0.26
C GLY A 177 34.59 18.40 0.91
N SER A 178 35.20 18.09 2.05
CA SER A 178 36.27 18.92 2.63
C SER A 178 37.61 18.19 2.58
N LEU A 179 38.39 18.48 1.54
CA LEU A 179 39.85 18.30 1.48
C LEU A 179 40.51 19.68 1.44
#